data_AF-A0A8H4RF95-F1
#
_entry.id   AF-A0A8H4RF95-F1
#
_cell.length_a   1.000
_cell.length_b   1.000
_cell.length_c   1.000
_cell.angle_alpha   90.00
_cell.angle_beta   90.00
_cell.angle_gamma   90.00
#
_symmetry.space_group_name_H-M   'P 1'
#
loop_
_entity.id
_entity.type
_entity.pdbx_description
1 polymer ?
#
loop_
_entity_poly.entity_id
_entity_poly.type
_entity_poly.pdbx_seq_one_letter_code
_entity_poly.pdbx_strand_id
1 'polypeptide(L)'
;MSQLTSAQSLSKEGRMALAINSYKSGYFTSKREAAASYEVSHTTLRADSKDASHDKKYGLTWLTDVFEKYIKDYTDGVYRLLIFDGYGSHVLKRLYGRQIKDLMRVGVNHINKSDFLPAYYMARIESLTSNIIRSGFGATGLVPYDPERVLLKLNTQLRTPTPPPPLITEQAP
;
A
#
# COMPACT_ATOMS: atom_id res chain seq x y z
N MET A 1 43.28 -13.71 7.80
CA MET A 1 41.96 -14.31 8.13
C MET A 1 41.59 -13.93 9.55
N SER A 2 41.08 -12.72 9.76
CA SER A 2 40.74 -12.24 11.12
C SER A 2 39.74 -11.08 11.01
N GLN A 3 38.46 -11.38 11.13
CA GLN A 3 37.43 -10.54 11.77
C GLN A 3 36.06 -11.24 11.66
N LEU A 4 35.76 -12.18 12.56
CA LEU A 4 34.41 -12.72 12.74
C LEU A 4 34.14 -12.95 14.23
N THR A 5 34.23 -11.87 15.03
CA THR A 5 33.78 -11.87 16.43
C THR A 5 33.10 -10.55 16.74
N SER A 6 31.86 -10.38 16.25
CA SER A 6 30.92 -9.34 16.74
C SER A 6 29.45 -9.59 16.33
N ALA A 7 29.09 -10.75 15.77
CA ALA A 7 27.76 -10.95 15.17
C ALA A 7 26.70 -11.59 16.10
N GLN A 8 26.93 -11.63 17.42
CA GLN A 8 25.99 -12.30 18.35
C GLN A 8 24.89 -11.41 18.96
N SER A 9 24.75 -10.13 18.58
CA SER A 9 23.69 -9.26 19.14
C SER A 9 22.82 -8.50 18.13
N LEU A 10 22.87 -8.83 16.84
CA LEU A 10 22.02 -8.17 15.85
C LEU A 10 20.61 -8.77 15.82
N SER A 11 19.60 -7.89 15.89
CA SER A 11 18.19 -8.27 15.75
C SER A 11 17.97 -9.06 14.46
N LYS A 12 16.89 -9.86 14.41
CA LYS A 12 16.52 -10.64 13.23
C LYS A 12 16.41 -9.77 11.96
N GLU A 13 15.96 -8.53 12.11
CA GLU A 13 15.87 -7.55 11.01
C GLU A 13 17.24 -7.01 10.58
N GLY A 14 18.16 -6.76 11.53
CA GLY A 14 19.51 -6.31 11.23
C GLY A 14 20.33 -7.35 10.44
N ARG A 15 20.17 -8.64 10.76
CA ARG A 15 20.79 -9.74 10.01
C ARG A 15 20.25 -9.87 8.58
N MET A 16 18.94 -9.68 8.41
CA MET A 16 18.31 -9.68 7.09
C MET A 16 18.86 -8.57 6.19
N ALA A 17 18.93 -7.34 6.73
CA ALA A 17 19.42 -6.18 5.99
C ALA A 17 20.88 -6.36 5.54
N LEU A 18 21.74 -6.86 6.44
CA LEU A 18 23.15 -7.14 6.14
C LEU A 18 23.29 -8.21 5.06
N ALA A 19 22.54 -9.31 5.15
CA ALA A 19 22.60 -10.38 4.18
C ALA A 19 22.17 -9.93 2.76
N ILE A 20 21.14 -9.08 2.67
CA ILE A 20 20.69 -8.49 1.39
C ILE A 20 21.76 -7.54 0.82
N ASN A 21 22.35 -6.69 1.66
CA ASN A 21 23.36 -5.73 1.21
C ASN A 21 24.64 -6.42 0.74
N SER A 22 25.16 -7.39 1.49
CA SER A 22 26.37 -8.13 1.13
C SER A 22 26.21 -8.93 -0.16
N TYR A 23 25.02 -9.51 -0.41
CA TYR A 23 24.71 -10.14 -1.69
C TYR A 23 24.69 -9.13 -2.85
N LYS A 24 24.03 -7.98 -2.67
CA LYS A 24 23.95 -6.94 -3.71
C LYS A 24 25.31 -6.29 -4.03
N SER A 25 26.18 -6.18 -3.04
CA SER A 25 27.54 -5.65 -3.17
C SER A 25 28.54 -6.68 -3.73
N GLY A 26 28.10 -7.90 -4.05
CA GLY A 26 28.93 -8.92 -4.70
C GLY A 26 29.85 -9.72 -3.77
N TYR A 27 29.73 -9.57 -2.45
CA TYR A 27 30.52 -10.36 -1.48
C TYR A 27 30.15 -11.85 -1.47
N PHE A 28 28.96 -12.19 -1.97
CA PHE A 28 28.48 -13.55 -2.08
C PHE A 28 27.99 -13.83 -3.50
N THR A 29 28.34 -15.01 -4.01
CA THR A 29 27.96 -15.40 -5.38
C THR A 29 26.50 -15.81 -5.48
N SER A 30 25.90 -16.21 -4.36
CA SER A 30 24.52 -16.64 -4.30
C SER A 30 23.77 -16.13 -3.06
N LYS A 31 22.45 -15.97 -3.22
CA LYS A 31 21.55 -15.62 -2.12
C LYS A 31 21.52 -16.69 -1.02
N ARG A 32 21.74 -17.96 -1.39
CA ARG A 32 21.81 -19.08 -0.44
C ARG A 32 23.04 -18.97 0.45
N GLU A 33 24.17 -18.63 -0.15
CA GLU A 33 25.44 -18.46 0.55
C GLU A 33 25.36 -17.29 1.53
N ALA A 34 24.86 -16.13 1.09
CA ALA A 34 24.61 -15.00 1.98
C ALA A 34 23.64 -15.33 3.12
N ALA A 35 22.53 -16.01 2.82
CA ALA A 35 21.55 -16.41 3.84
C ALA A 35 22.16 -17.36 4.89
N ALA A 36 22.99 -18.31 4.47
CA ALA A 36 23.69 -19.22 5.37
C ALA A 36 24.72 -18.49 6.25
N SER A 37 25.50 -17.56 5.68
CA SER A 37 26.54 -16.81 6.42
C SER A 37 25.98 -15.88 7.51
N TYR A 38 24.75 -15.40 7.36
CA TYR A 38 24.10 -14.52 8.34
C TYR A 38 23.00 -15.20 9.17
N GLU A 39 22.87 -16.53 9.07
CA GLU A 39 21.83 -17.32 9.76
C GLU A 39 20.40 -16.83 9.48
N VAL A 40 20.14 -16.48 8.22
CA VAL A 40 18.85 -15.95 7.77
C VAL A 40 18.15 -17.00 6.91
N SER A 41 16.83 -17.10 7.03
CA SER A 41 16.05 -17.98 6.15
C SER A 41 16.19 -17.56 4.69
N HIS A 42 16.71 -18.46 3.86
CA HIS A 42 16.86 -18.24 2.41
C HIS A 42 15.53 -17.93 1.71
N THR A 43 14.41 -18.48 2.18
CA THR A 43 13.08 -18.21 1.59
C THR A 43 12.64 -16.77 1.84
N THR A 44 12.91 -16.24 3.03
CA THR A 44 12.61 -14.85 3.40
C THR A 44 13.54 -13.88 2.67
N LEU A 45 14.84 -14.18 2.61
CA LEU A 45 15.80 -13.37 1.87
C LEU A 45 15.50 -13.33 0.36
N ARG A 46 14.99 -14.43 -0.21
CA ARG A 46 14.53 -14.48 -1.60
C ARG A 46 13.27 -13.64 -1.85
N ALA A 47 12.35 -13.60 -0.89
CA ALA A 47 11.13 -12.78 -0.97
C ALA A 47 11.46 -11.28 -0.91
N ASP A 48 12.34 -10.87 0.00
CA ASP A 48 12.76 -9.47 0.17
C ASP A 48 13.69 -8.99 -0.95
N SER A 49 14.40 -9.92 -1.60
CA SER A 49 15.32 -9.63 -2.71
C SER A 49 14.62 -9.46 -4.07
N LYS A 50 13.38 -9.91 -4.26
CA LYS A 50 12.65 -9.74 -5.54
C LYS A 50 12.23 -8.27 -5.69
N ASP A 51 12.94 -7.52 -6.53
CA ASP A 51 12.56 -6.24 -7.19
C ASP A 51 11.85 -5.12 -6.39
N ALA A 52 11.73 -5.23 -5.07
CA ALA A 52 11.17 -4.18 -4.21
C ALA A 52 12.02 -2.90 -4.16
N SER A 53 13.20 -2.89 -4.82
CA SER A 53 14.21 -1.83 -4.75
C SER A 53 13.93 -0.63 -5.65
N HIS A 54 13.22 -0.79 -6.77
CA HIS A 54 12.86 0.33 -7.65
C HIS A 54 11.54 0.97 -7.22
N ASP A 55 10.55 0.18 -6.81
CA ASP A 55 9.22 0.69 -6.50
C ASP A 55 9.13 1.39 -5.13
N LYS A 56 9.90 0.92 -4.12
CA LYS A 56 10.08 1.69 -2.88
C LYS A 56 10.74 3.04 -3.13
N LYS A 57 11.62 3.14 -4.15
CA LYS A 57 12.29 4.40 -4.50
C LYS A 57 11.27 5.42 -4.97
N TYR A 58 10.37 5.08 -5.90
CA TYR A 58 9.35 6.02 -6.40
C TYR A 58 8.35 6.46 -5.33
N GLY A 59 7.90 5.51 -4.49
CA GLY A 59 7.02 5.84 -3.37
C GLY A 59 7.71 6.76 -2.37
N LEU A 60 8.97 6.47 -2.02
CA LEU A 60 9.75 7.28 -1.09
C LEU A 60 10.10 8.65 -1.67
N THR A 61 10.58 8.75 -2.92
CA THR A 61 10.87 10.04 -3.57
C THR A 61 9.62 10.88 -3.75
N TRP A 62 8.48 10.28 -4.07
CA TRP A 62 7.23 11.06 -4.11
C TRP A 62 6.86 11.57 -2.71
N LEU A 63 7.02 10.75 -1.66
CA LEU A 63 6.75 11.15 -0.29
C LEU A 63 7.69 12.26 0.18
N THR A 64 9.00 12.16 -0.09
CA THR A 64 9.98 13.17 0.33
C THR A 64 9.98 14.42 -0.55
N ASP A 65 9.97 14.23 -1.86
CA ASP A 65 10.27 15.31 -2.81
C ASP A 65 9.01 16.05 -3.28
N VAL A 66 7.83 15.43 -3.09
CA VAL A 66 6.53 16.01 -3.45
C VAL A 66 5.64 16.19 -2.22
N PHE A 67 5.34 15.15 -1.45
CA PHE A 67 4.40 15.31 -0.33
C PHE A 67 4.98 16.16 0.81
N GLU A 68 6.13 15.76 1.37
CA GLU A 68 6.77 16.47 2.49
C GLU A 68 7.21 17.88 2.08
N LYS A 69 7.81 18.02 0.89
CA LYS A 69 8.29 19.32 0.39
C LYS A 69 7.19 20.38 0.33
N TYR A 70 5.99 20.02 -0.12
CA TYR A 70 4.92 20.97 -0.39
C TYR A 70 3.91 21.12 0.76
N ILE A 71 3.80 20.14 1.67
CA ILE A 71 2.81 20.16 2.75
C ILE A 71 3.41 20.61 4.10
N LYS A 72 4.72 20.46 4.31
CA LYS A 72 5.39 20.75 5.60
C LYS A 72 5.15 22.17 6.14
N ASP A 73 5.00 23.14 5.25
CA ASP A 73 4.88 24.56 5.61
C ASP A 73 3.42 24.95 5.90
N TYR A 74 2.48 24.05 5.62
CA TYR A 74 1.03 24.25 5.79
C TYR A 74 0.45 23.41 6.94
N THR A 75 1.30 22.77 7.74
CA THR A 75 0.88 21.91 8.86
C THR A 75 1.32 22.47 10.21
N ASP A 76 0.37 22.70 11.11
CA ASP A 76 0.62 23.07 12.50
C ASP A 76 0.50 21.80 13.39
N GLY A 77 1.64 21.18 13.72
CA GLY A 77 1.71 20.02 14.63
C GLY A 77 2.48 18.79 14.12
N VAL A 78 2.45 17.69 14.90
CA VAL A 78 3.27 16.47 14.68
C VAL A 78 2.63 15.48 13.69
N TYR A 79 1.31 15.47 13.58
CA TYR A 79 0.58 14.48 12.78
C TYR A 79 0.20 15.02 11.41
N ARG A 80 0.46 14.23 10.37
CA ARG A 80 0.12 14.54 8.97
C ARG A 80 -0.85 13.50 8.43
N LEU A 81 -1.97 13.94 7.87
CA LEU A 81 -2.96 13.05 7.27
C LEU A 81 -2.83 13.10 5.74
N LEU A 82 -2.16 12.09 5.18
CA LEU A 82 -2.20 11.83 3.75
C LEU A 82 -3.52 11.10 3.43
N ILE A 83 -4.54 11.85 3.01
CA ILE A 83 -5.78 11.26 2.51
C ILE A 83 -5.52 10.83 1.07
N PHE A 84 -5.20 9.55 0.86
CA PHE A 84 -5.45 8.94 -0.43
C PHE A 84 -6.97 8.86 -0.58
N ASP A 85 -7.55 9.65 -1.49
CA ASP A 85 -8.88 9.38 -2.03
C ASP A 85 -8.90 7.89 -2.40
N GLY A 86 -9.71 7.11 -1.66
CA GLY A 86 -10.58 6.03 -2.14
C GLY A 86 -10.00 4.83 -2.89
N TYR A 87 -8.94 4.99 -3.69
CA TYR A 87 -8.40 3.96 -4.58
C TYR A 87 -7.74 2.80 -3.83
N GLY A 88 -7.24 3.03 -2.61
CA GLY A 88 -6.83 1.97 -1.69
C GLY A 88 -8.01 1.30 -0.96
N SER A 89 -9.15 1.97 -0.85
CA SER A 89 -10.28 1.53 0.00
C SER A 89 -11.00 0.31 -0.57
N HIS A 90 -11.19 0.21 -1.89
CA HIS A 90 -11.85 -0.94 -2.50
C HIS A 90 -11.03 -2.22 -2.36
N VAL A 91 -9.72 -2.12 -2.60
CA VAL A 91 -8.83 -3.27 -2.47
C VAL A 91 -8.66 -3.65 -0.99
N LEU A 92 -8.44 -2.67 -0.12
CA LEU A 92 -8.35 -2.88 1.33
C LEU A 92 -9.63 -3.51 1.89
N LYS A 93 -10.81 -3.00 1.51
CA LYS A 93 -12.11 -3.55 1.92
C LYS A 93 -12.27 -4.99 1.45
N ARG A 94 -11.88 -5.30 0.21
CA ARG A 94 -11.95 -6.66 -0.34
C ARG A 94 -11.01 -7.62 0.41
N LEU A 95 -9.78 -7.19 0.67
CA LEU A 95 -8.78 -7.99 1.37
C LEU A 95 -9.14 -8.19 2.84
N TYR A 96 -9.64 -7.15 3.51
CA TYR A 96 -10.18 -7.27 4.86
C TYR A 96 -11.38 -8.22 4.90
N GLY A 97 -12.31 -8.10 3.95
CA GLY A 97 -13.43 -9.05 3.81
C GLY A 97 -12.96 -10.49 3.60
N ARG A 98 -11.82 -10.71 2.93
CA ARG A 98 -11.18 -12.03 2.82
C ARG A 98 -10.67 -12.51 4.18
N GLN A 99 -9.95 -11.68 4.93
CA GLN A 99 -9.46 -12.01 6.27
C GLN A 99 -10.60 -12.41 7.20
N ILE A 100 -11.72 -11.67 7.17
CA ILE A 100 -12.90 -11.99 7.99
C ILE A 100 -13.55 -13.31 7.57
N LYS A 101 -13.66 -13.60 6.26
CA LYS A 101 -14.15 -14.90 5.78
C LYS A 101 -13.27 -16.05 6.25
N ASP A 102 -11.95 -15.86 6.28
CA ASP A 102 -11.02 -16.88 6.75
C ASP A 102 -11.16 -17.12 8.26
N LEU A 103 -11.38 -16.05 9.06
CA LEU A 103 -11.73 -16.17 10.48
C LEU A 103 -13.07 -16.90 10.70
N MET A 104 -14.10 -16.59 9.91
CA MET A 104 -15.39 -17.29 9.99
C MET A 104 -15.26 -18.80 9.69
N ARG A 105 -14.41 -19.18 8.73
CA ARG A 105 -14.16 -20.59 8.38
C ARG A 105 -13.53 -21.40 9.51
N VAL A 106 -12.78 -20.77 10.40
CA VAL A 106 -12.19 -21.42 11.58
C VAL A 106 -13.10 -21.32 12.82
N GLY A 107 -14.34 -20.87 12.65
CA GLY A 107 -15.37 -20.84 13.70
C GLY A 107 -15.45 -19.54 14.49
N VAL A 108 -14.75 -18.47 14.05
CA VAL A 108 -14.87 -17.16 14.69
C VAL A 108 -16.14 -16.46 14.19
N ASN A 109 -17.17 -16.47 15.04
CA ASN A 109 -18.48 -15.88 14.73
C ASN A 109 -18.61 -14.40 15.16
N HIS A 110 -17.65 -13.89 15.94
CA HIS A 110 -17.63 -12.52 16.41
C HIS A 110 -16.20 -11.96 16.31
N ILE A 111 -16.08 -10.73 15.78
CA ILE A 111 -14.79 -10.05 15.59
C ILE A 111 -14.64 -9.02 16.71
N ASN A 112 -13.72 -9.28 17.63
CA ASN A 112 -13.38 -8.33 18.69
C ASN A 112 -12.18 -7.45 18.26
N LYS A 113 -11.71 -6.58 19.17
CA LYS A 113 -10.56 -5.69 18.89
C LYS A 113 -9.25 -6.46 18.61
N SER A 114 -9.03 -7.59 19.30
CA SER A 114 -7.85 -8.44 19.08
C SER A 114 -7.89 -9.18 17.75
N ASP A 115 -9.06 -9.42 17.17
CA ASP A 115 -9.21 -10.00 15.83
C ASP A 115 -9.11 -8.92 14.74
N PHE A 116 -9.68 -7.74 15.01
CA PHE A 116 -9.72 -6.62 14.08
C PHE A 116 -8.32 -6.12 13.71
N LEU A 117 -7.48 -5.83 14.69
CA LEU A 117 -6.18 -5.18 14.44
C LEU A 117 -5.26 -6.04 13.57
N PRO A 118 -5.07 -7.35 13.83
CA PRO A 118 -4.29 -8.22 12.95
C PRO A 118 -4.91 -8.37 11.57
N ALA A 119 -6.23 -8.59 11.47
CA ALA A 119 -6.91 -8.75 10.19
C ALA A 119 -6.80 -7.48 9.31
N TYR A 120 -6.99 -6.32 9.92
CA TYR A 120 -6.82 -5.03 9.26
C TYR A 120 -5.36 -4.78 8.87
N TYR A 121 -4.41 -5.06 9.76
CA TYR A 121 -3.00 -4.92 9.47
C TYR A 121 -2.57 -5.77 8.27
N MET A 122 -2.99 -7.05 8.24
CA MET A 122 -2.73 -7.96 7.11
C MET A 122 -3.35 -7.46 5.82
N ALA A 123 -4.62 -7.03 5.86
CA ALA A 123 -5.28 -6.46 4.68
C ALA A 123 -4.60 -5.18 4.20
N ARG A 124 -4.08 -4.35 5.13
CA ARG A 124 -3.40 -3.09 4.83
C ARG A 124 -2.07 -3.33 4.12
N ILE A 125 -1.20 -4.19 4.65
CA ILE A 125 0.09 -4.50 4.00
C ILE A 125 -0.12 -5.11 2.62
N GLU A 126 -1.15 -5.94 2.44
CA GLU A 126 -1.48 -6.57 1.16
C GLU A 126 -2.13 -5.58 0.17
N SER A 127 -2.82 -4.55 0.67
CA SER A 127 -3.36 -3.47 -0.18
C SER A 127 -2.30 -2.46 -0.64
N LEU A 128 -1.17 -2.35 0.07
CA LEU A 128 -0.10 -1.39 -0.21
C LEU A 128 0.98 -1.99 -1.13
N THR A 129 0.55 -2.57 -2.25
CA THR A 129 1.48 -3.03 -3.30
C THR A 129 1.78 -1.91 -4.30
N SER A 130 2.96 -1.96 -4.90
CA SER A 130 3.35 -1.03 -5.97
C SER A 130 2.32 -0.94 -7.09
N ASN A 131 1.76 -2.08 -7.51
CA ASN A 131 0.76 -2.11 -8.57
C ASN A 131 -0.52 -1.35 -8.20
N ILE A 132 -1.00 -1.48 -6.97
CA ILE A 132 -2.20 -0.76 -6.49
C ILE A 132 -1.91 0.73 -6.39
N ILE A 133 -0.74 1.08 -5.85
CA ILE A 133 -0.30 2.47 -5.72
C ILE A 133 -0.19 3.13 -7.11
N ARG A 134 0.53 2.50 -8.05
CA ARG A 134 0.66 2.96 -9.44
C ARG A 134 -0.69 3.04 -10.14
N SER A 135 -1.59 2.08 -9.89
CA SER A 135 -2.94 2.12 -10.44
C SER A 135 -3.73 3.33 -9.93
N GLY A 136 -3.63 3.65 -8.63
CA GLY A 136 -4.25 4.83 -8.04
C GLY A 136 -3.67 6.16 -8.55
N PHE A 137 -2.34 6.28 -8.59
CA PHE A 137 -1.67 7.47 -9.17
C PHE A 137 -1.94 7.61 -10.67
N GLY A 138 -2.03 6.49 -11.38
CA GLY A 138 -2.43 6.49 -12.78
C GLY A 138 -3.85 7.00 -12.91
N ALA A 139 -4.80 6.47 -12.16
CA ALA A 139 -6.21 6.84 -12.25
C ALA A 139 -6.50 8.34 -12.02
N THR A 140 -5.67 8.99 -11.20
CA THR A 140 -5.72 10.44 -10.91
C THR A 140 -4.95 11.28 -11.93
N GLY A 141 -4.25 10.67 -12.89
CA GLY A 141 -3.44 11.39 -13.86
C GLY A 141 -2.22 12.06 -13.24
N LEU A 142 -1.76 11.59 -12.08
CA LEU A 142 -0.57 12.14 -11.42
C LEU A 142 0.71 11.46 -11.92
N VAL A 143 0.65 10.14 -12.16
CA VAL A 143 1.80 9.36 -12.64
C VAL A 143 1.38 8.35 -13.71
N PRO A 144 1.77 8.53 -14.98
CA PRO A 144 2.38 9.76 -15.53
C PRO A 144 1.42 10.95 -15.42
N TYR A 145 1.97 12.17 -15.45
CA TYR A 145 1.17 13.39 -15.35
C TYR A 145 0.28 13.55 -16.61
N ASP A 146 -1.03 13.48 -16.42
CA ASP A 146 -2.07 13.59 -17.43
C ASP A 146 -3.36 14.18 -16.79
N PRO A 147 -3.46 15.52 -16.71
CA PRO A 147 -4.59 16.19 -16.05
C PRO A 147 -5.94 15.95 -16.76
N GLU A 148 -5.93 15.70 -18.08
CA GLU A 148 -7.15 15.45 -18.87
C GLU A 148 -7.91 14.21 -18.38
N ARG A 149 -7.20 13.23 -17.82
CA ARG A 149 -7.77 11.98 -17.30
C ARG A 149 -8.84 12.20 -16.21
N VAL A 150 -8.71 13.27 -15.43
CA VAL A 150 -9.69 13.66 -14.40
C VAL A 150 -10.69 14.66 -14.96
N LEU A 151 -10.22 15.65 -15.75
CA LEU A 151 -11.07 16.70 -16.32
C LEU A 151 -12.17 16.14 -17.24
N LEU A 152 -11.88 15.11 -18.04
CA LEU A 152 -12.86 14.44 -18.90
C LEU A 152 -14.00 13.79 -18.11
N LYS A 153 -13.77 13.36 -16.86
CA LYS A 153 -14.82 12.77 -16.00
C LYS A 153 -15.72 13.84 -15.37
N LEU A 154 -15.20 15.05 -15.17
CA LEU A 154 -15.96 16.17 -14.60
C LEU A 154 -16.92 16.79 -15.62
N ASN A 155 -16.65 16.64 -16.92
CA ASN A 155 -17.53 17.11 -18.00
C ASN A 155 -18.77 16.21 -18.22
N THR A 156 -19.24 15.54 -17.18
CA THR A 156 -20.51 14.81 -17.21
C THR A 156 -21.64 15.81 -17.13
N GLN A 157 -22.34 15.99 -18.25
CA GLN A 157 -23.57 16.80 -18.32
C GLN A 157 -24.51 16.39 -17.18
N LEU A 158 -24.78 17.29 -16.24
CA LEU A 158 -25.79 17.13 -15.21
C LEU A 158 -27.15 17.03 -15.89
N ARG A 159 -27.60 15.82 -16.24
CA ARG A 159 -28.98 15.61 -16.71
C ARG A 159 -29.90 15.83 -15.51
N THR A 160 -30.56 16.97 -15.48
CA THR A 160 -31.75 17.15 -14.65
C THR A 160 -32.82 16.17 -15.13
N PRO A 161 -33.42 15.37 -14.24
CA PRO A 161 -34.60 14.58 -14.59
C PRO A 161 -35.66 15.53 -15.15
N THR A 162 -36.23 15.19 -16.31
CA THR A 162 -37.34 15.96 -16.89
C THR A 162 -38.45 16.08 -15.84
N PRO A 163 -38.97 17.29 -15.56
CA PRO A 163 -40.01 17.47 -14.55
C PRO A 163 -41.24 16.60 -14.90
N PRO A 164 -41.95 16.07 -13.89
CA PRO A 164 -43.14 15.28 -14.11
C PRO A 164 -44.20 16.08 -14.88
N PRO A 165 -45.00 15.43 -15.74
CA PRO A 165 -46.09 16.10 -16.45
C PRO A 165 -47.04 16.79 -15.45
N PRO A 166 -47.61 17.95 -15.78
CA PRO A 166 -48.60 18.58 -14.91
C PRO A 166 -49.77 17.62 -14.67
N LEU A 167 -50.13 17.44 -13.39
CA LEU A 167 -51.28 16.66 -12.96
C LEU A 167 -52.54 17.27 -13.59
N ILE A 168 -53.12 16.55 -14.57
CA ILE A 168 -54.43 16.88 -15.11
C ILE A 168 -55.40 16.79 -13.92
N THR A 169 -55.89 17.93 -13.46
CA THR A 169 -56.96 17.98 -12.46
C THR A 169 -58.25 17.63 -13.21
N GLU A 170 -58.71 16.40 -13.01
CA GLU A 170 -60.00 15.93 -13.46
C GLU A 170 -61.08 16.79 -12.79
N GLN A 171 -61.64 17.74 -13.55
CA GLN A 171 -62.87 18.42 -13.17
C GLN A 171 -63.99 17.39 -13.28
N ALA A 172 -64.42 16.88 -12.13
CA ALA A 172 -65.67 16.14 -12.02
C ALA A 172 -66.86 17.10 -12.22
N PRO A 173 -67.94 16.68 -12.91
CA PRO A 173 -69.18 17.43 -13.02
C PRO A 173 -69.95 17.54 -11.70
#